data_AF-A0A961Q2H1-F1
#
_entry.id   AF-A0A961Q2H1-F1
#
_cell.length_a   1.000
_cell.length_b   1.000
_cell.length_c   1.000
_cell.angle_alpha   90.00
_cell.angle_beta   90.00
_cell.angle_gamma   90.00
#
_symmetry.space_group_name_H-M   'P 1'
#
loop_
_entity.id
_entity.type
_entity.pdbx_description
1 polymer ?
#
loop_
_entity_poly.entity_id
_entity_poly.type
_entity_poly.pdbx_seq_one_letter_code
_entity_poly.pdbx_strand_id
1 'polypeptide(L)'
;MTDAAGLAEGGYASAARTIRRVTPYLWPEGERAVRTRVVLAMLALVAAKFATVVTPFFFKSAVDGLAPADPAKHADFLLVAGPVALTVFYGLMRLAGVGFGQLRDGIFARVGQRALRQLALETFRHIHALSLRYHITRKTGGLSRIIERGVKGVDFLLRFLLFSIVPLALELAMVAAIFFFVFDV
;
A
#
# COMPACT_ATOMS: atom_id res chain seq x y z
N MET A 1 -3.47 -17.30 31.69
CA MET A 1 -4.03 -16.32 30.75
C MET A 1 -3.22 -15.01 30.67
N THR A 2 -2.27 -14.78 31.59
CA THR A 2 -1.37 -13.60 31.64
C THR A 2 -0.14 -13.68 30.73
N ASP A 3 0.28 -14.89 30.29
CA ASP A 3 1.51 -15.08 29.50
C ASP A 3 1.37 -14.68 28.02
N ALA A 4 0.17 -14.83 27.43
CA ALA A 4 -0.07 -14.49 26.03
C ALA A 4 -0.04 -12.97 25.77
N ALA A 5 -0.46 -12.17 26.75
CA ALA A 5 -0.42 -10.71 26.67
C ALA A 5 1.02 -10.18 26.68
N GLY A 6 1.88 -10.74 27.54
CA GLY A 6 3.30 -10.34 27.62
C GLY A 6 4.11 -10.70 26.36
N LEU A 7 3.83 -11.85 25.74
CA LEU A 7 4.44 -12.25 24.46
C LEU A 7 4.00 -11.34 23.30
N ALA A 8 2.72 -10.92 23.30
CA ALA A 8 2.18 -10.03 22.28
C ALA A 8 2.78 -8.62 22.39
N GLU A 9 2.83 -8.03 23.58
CA GLU A 9 3.41 -6.69 23.78
C GLU A 9 4.90 -6.61 23.39
N GLY A 10 5.68 -7.65 23.71
CA GLY A 10 7.09 -7.74 23.29
C GLY A 10 7.25 -7.82 21.77
N GLY A 11 6.34 -8.52 21.09
CA GLY A 11 6.31 -8.63 19.62
C GLY A 11 6.02 -7.30 18.93
N TYR A 12 5.00 -6.56 19.39
CA TYR A 12 4.62 -5.26 18.80
C TYR A 12 5.70 -4.19 18.99
N ALA A 13 6.31 -4.12 20.18
CA ALA A 13 7.40 -3.19 20.47
C ALA A 13 8.65 -3.47 19.60
N SER A 14 8.90 -4.75 19.27
CA SER A 14 9.98 -5.15 18.36
C SER A 14 9.69 -4.80 16.90
N ALA A 15 8.45 -5.02 16.44
CA ALA A 15 8.02 -4.67 15.09
C ALA A 15 8.07 -3.15 14.85
N ALA A 16 7.53 -2.35 15.77
CA ALA A 16 7.56 -0.90 15.70
C ALA A 16 9.00 -0.34 15.66
N ARG A 17 9.91 -0.94 16.44
CA ARG A 17 11.33 -0.58 16.45
C ARG A 17 12.02 -0.91 15.12
N THR A 18 11.67 -2.04 14.52
CA THR A 18 12.20 -2.46 13.21
C THR A 18 11.71 -1.53 12.11
N ILE A 19 10.41 -1.21 12.08
CA ILE A 19 9.84 -0.25 11.14
C ILE A 19 10.55 1.11 11.27
N ARG A 20 10.67 1.64 12.50
CA ARG A 20 11.32 2.93 12.77
C ARG A 20 12.78 2.98 12.33
N ARG A 21 13.51 1.85 12.36
CA ARG A 21 14.90 1.76 11.88
C ARG A 21 15.00 1.75 10.36
N VAL A 22 13.98 1.27 9.66
CA VAL A 22 13.97 1.17 8.21
C VAL A 22 13.32 2.38 7.53
N THR A 23 12.43 3.10 8.23
CA THR A 23 11.79 4.34 7.74
C THR A 23 12.76 5.36 7.14
N PRO A 24 13.95 5.64 7.71
CA PRO A 24 14.90 6.61 7.16
C PRO A 24 15.40 6.26 5.75
N TYR A 25 15.42 4.97 5.39
CA TYR A 25 15.84 4.54 4.05
C TYR A 25 14.77 4.84 2.98
N LEU A 26 13.49 4.87 3.38
CA LEU A 26 12.39 5.29 2.51
C LEU A 26 12.23 6.81 2.46
N TRP A 27 12.50 7.49 3.59
CA TRP A 27 12.41 8.94 3.73
C TRP A 27 13.75 9.57 4.14
N PRO A 28 14.75 9.60 3.25
CA PRO A 28 16.06 10.17 3.56
C PRO A 28 15.98 11.68 3.81
N GLU A 29 16.82 12.18 4.72
CA GLU A 29 17.07 13.60 4.93
C GLU A 29 17.95 14.16 3.81
N GLY A 30 17.51 15.24 3.17
CA GLY A 30 18.23 15.92 2.08
C GLY A 30 17.78 15.58 0.65
N GLU A 31 17.10 14.46 0.41
CA GLU A 31 16.76 14.03 -0.96
C GLU A 31 15.31 14.28 -1.36
N ARG A 32 15.03 15.53 -1.75
CA ARG A 32 13.68 16.00 -2.13
C ARG A 32 13.03 15.15 -3.22
N ALA A 33 13.79 14.66 -4.19
CA ALA A 33 13.27 13.82 -5.27
C ALA A 33 12.68 12.49 -4.77
N VAL A 34 13.29 11.87 -3.76
CA VAL A 34 12.80 10.62 -3.16
C VAL A 34 11.53 10.88 -2.37
N ARG A 35 11.54 11.92 -1.53
CA ARG A 35 10.36 12.32 -0.74
C ARG A 35 9.16 12.62 -1.63
N THR A 36 9.38 13.36 -2.71
CA THR A 36 8.32 13.68 -3.69
C THR A 36 7.72 12.41 -4.29
N ARG A 37 8.56 11.43 -4.67
CA ARG A 37 8.08 10.13 -5.18
C ARG A 37 7.28 9.36 -4.13
N VAL A 38 7.70 9.37 -2.87
CA VAL A 38 6.93 8.75 -1.78
C VAL A 38 5.56 9.42 -1.65
N VAL A 39 5.51 10.75 -1.61
CA VAL A 39 4.24 11.49 -1.52
C VAL A 39 3.35 11.18 -2.72
N LEU A 40 3.88 11.21 -3.95
CA LEU A 40 3.12 10.87 -5.15
C LEU A 40 2.59 9.43 -5.13
N ALA A 41 3.38 8.46 -4.65
CA ALA A 41 2.93 7.08 -4.49
C ALA A 41 1.80 6.97 -3.44
N MET A 42 1.90 7.71 -2.33
CA MET A 42 0.85 7.73 -1.30
C MET A 42 -0.44 8.40 -1.82
N LEU A 43 -0.33 9.47 -2.61
CA LEU A 43 -1.49 10.10 -3.24
C LEU A 43 -2.16 9.17 -4.25
N ALA A 44 -1.38 8.49 -5.10
CA ALA A 44 -1.91 7.46 -6.00
C ALA A 44 -2.56 6.29 -5.24
N LEU A 45 -2.01 5.89 -4.09
CA LEU A 45 -2.61 4.87 -3.22
C LEU A 45 -3.97 5.30 -2.68
N VAL A 46 -4.08 6.53 -2.19
CA VAL A 46 -5.36 7.08 -1.70
C VAL A 46 -6.37 7.18 -2.84
N ALA A 47 -5.97 7.70 -4.00
CA ALA A 47 -6.83 7.79 -5.18
C ALA A 47 -7.31 6.41 -5.65
N ALA A 48 -6.43 5.40 -5.65
CA ALA A 48 -6.80 4.03 -5.97
C ALA A 48 -7.87 3.49 -5.02
N LYS A 49 -7.66 3.67 -3.72
CA LYS A 49 -8.57 3.16 -2.68
C LYS A 49 -9.90 3.89 -2.70
N PHE A 50 -9.88 5.20 -2.89
CA PHE A 50 -11.09 5.99 -3.08
C PHE A 50 -11.89 5.52 -4.30
N ALA A 51 -11.24 5.34 -5.46
CA ALA A 51 -11.91 4.84 -6.66
C ALA A 51 -12.55 3.45 -6.41
N THR A 52 -11.84 2.54 -5.75
CA THR A 52 -12.37 1.21 -5.39
C THR A 52 -13.60 1.31 -4.49
N VAL A 53 -13.56 2.16 -3.46
CA VAL A 53 -14.66 2.29 -2.49
C VAL A 53 -15.88 3.01 -3.07
N VAL A 54 -15.69 3.94 -4.00
CA VAL A 54 -16.79 4.66 -4.67
C VAL A 54 -17.42 3.84 -5.80
N THR A 55 -16.67 2.92 -6.42
CA THR A 55 -17.13 2.09 -7.55
C THR A 55 -18.52 1.44 -7.35
N PRO A 56 -18.85 0.84 -6.19
CA PRO A 56 -20.17 0.23 -5.96
C PRO A 56 -21.35 1.21 -6.03
N PHE A 57 -21.14 2.50 -5.75
CA PHE A 57 -22.21 3.51 -5.84
C PHE A 57 -22.66 3.73 -7.28
N PHE A 58 -21.73 3.75 -8.24
CA PHE A 58 -22.09 3.84 -9.65
C PHE A 58 -22.84 2.60 -10.13
N PHE A 59 -22.45 1.42 -9.64
CA PHE A 59 -23.19 0.19 -9.91
C PHE A 59 -24.59 0.23 -9.31
N LYS A 60 -24.73 0.68 -8.05
CA LYS A 60 -26.03 0.90 -7.40
C LYS A 60 -26.91 1.83 -8.23
N SER A 61 -26.42 3.01 -8.61
CA SER A 61 -27.19 3.97 -9.41
C SER A 61 -27.58 3.43 -10.79
N ALA A 62 -26.74 2.60 -11.42
CA ALA A 62 -27.07 1.96 -12.68
C ALA A 62 -28.23 0.96 -12.53
N VAL A 63 -28.25 0.18 -11.44
CA VAL A 63 -29.32 -0.78 -11.14
C VAL A 63 -30.61 -0.07 -10.72
N ASP A 64 -30.53 0.93 -9.84
CA ASP A 64 -31.67 1.73 -9.39
C ASP A 64 -32.36 2.43 -10.57
N GLY A 65 -31.59 2.87 -11.57
CA GLY A 65 -32.09 3.49 -12.80
C GLY A 65 -32.77 2.53 -13.79
N LEU A 66 -32.71 1.22 -13.54
CA LEU A 66 -33.43 0.19 -14.30
C LEU A 66 -34.63 -0.37 -13.51
N ALA A 67 -34.76 -0.03 -12.23
CA ALA A 67 -35.86 -0.50 -11.39
C ALA A 67 -37.16 0.25 -11.75
N PRO A 68 -38.35 -0.38 -11.68
CA PRO A 68 -39.60 0.27 -12.06
C PRO A 68 -39.87 1.50 -11.18
N ALA A 69 -39.72 2.70 -11.73
CA ALA A 69 -40.10 3.95 -11.06
C ALA A 69 -40.89 4.87 -12.00
N ASP A 70 -41.49 5.89 -11.39
CA ASP A 70 -42.42 6.88 -11.97
C ASP A 70 -42.17 7.19 -13.48
N PRO A 71 -43.12 6.89 -14.39
CA PRO A 71 -42.91 6.92 -15.85
C PRO A 71 -42.37 8.24 -16.39
N ALA A 72 -42.73 9.36 -15.75
CA ALA A 72 -42.33 10.70 -16.17
C ALA A 72 -40.84 11.01 -15.90
N LYS A 73 -40.25 10.46 -14.83
CA LYS A 73 -38.81 10.63 -14.52
C LYS A 73 -37.93 9.59 -15.21
N HIS A 74 -38.51 8.43 -15.51
CA HIS A 74 -37.84 7.33 -16.21
C HIS A 74 -37.55 7.66 -17.68
N ALA A 75 -38.44 8.37 -18.37
CA ALA A 75 -38.27 8.74 -19.78
C ALA A 75 -37.04 9.64 -19.99
N ASP A 76 -36.87 10.71 -19.20
CA ASP A 76 -35.74 11.65 -19.34
C ASP A 76 -34.38 11.00 -19.02
N PHE A 77 -34.33 10.10 -18.04
CA PHE A 77 -33.10 9.38 -17.66
C PHE A 77 -32.70 8.28 -18.66
N LEU A 78 -33.67 7.57 -19.23
CA LEU A 78 -33.45 6.55 -20.25
C LEU A 78 -33.10 7.13 -21.62
N LEU A 79 -33.66 8.29 -21.98
CA LEU A 79 -33.38 8.99 -23.24
C LEU A 79 -31.92 9.46 -23.36
N VAL A 80 -31.21 9.64 -22.22
CA VAL A 80 -29.81 10.11 -22.17
C VAL A 80 -28.81 8.95 -21.93
N ALA A 81 -29.21 7.70 -22.13
CA ALA A 81 -28.36 6.52 -21.89
C ALA A 81 -27.87 6.39 -20.43
N GLY A 82 -28.67 6.83 -19.44
CA GLY A 82 -28.31 6.88 -18.02
C GLY A 82 -27.68 5.58 -17.46
N PRO A 83 -28.34 4.42 -17.55
CA PRO A 83 -27.79 3.15 -17.04
C PRO A 83 -26.51 2.69 -17.77
N VAL A 84 -26.45 2.90 -19.09
CA VAL A 84 -25.29 2.51 -19.91
C VAL A 84 -24.10 3.40 -19.56
N ALA A 85 -24.29 4.71 -19.48
CA ALA A 85 -23.26 5.66 -19.08
C ALA A 85 -22.74 5.37 -17.67
N LEU A 86 -23.64 5.10 -16.70
CA LEU A 86 -23.24 4.72 -15.33
C LEU A 86 -22.47 3.39 -15.30
N THR A 87 -22.84 2.42 -16.13
CA THR A 87 -22.10 1.15 -16.26
C THR A 87 -20.71 1.38 -16.84
N VAL A 88 -20.58 2.24 -17.84
CA VAL A 88 -19.27 2.64 -18.40
C VAL A 88 -18.44 3.34 -17.31
N PHE A 89 -19.02 4.27 -16.56
CA PHE A 89 -18.35 4.94 -15.44
C PHE A 89 -17.93 3.98 -14.33
N TYR A 90 -18.75 2.99 -13.98
CA TYR A 90 -18.38 1.90 -13.07
C TYR A 90 -17.11 1.18 -13.58
N GLY A 91 -17.09 0.82 -14.87
CA GLY A 91 -15.92 0.22 -15.52
C GLY A 91 -14.68 1.12 -15.45
N LEU A 92 -14.84 2.40 -15.75
CA LEU A 92 -13.77 3.40 -15.67
C LEU A 92 -13.24 3.59 -14.25
N MET A 93 -14.10 3.60 -13.22
CA MET A 93 -13.68 3.69 -11.83
C MET A 93 -12.91 2.45 -11.38
N ARG A 94 -13.36 1.27 -11.80
CA ARG A 94 -12.63 0.02 -11.55
C ARG A 94 -11.25 0.03 -12.22
N LEU A 95 -11.18 0.46 -13.48
CA LEU A 95 -9.92 0.63 -14.20
C LEU A 95 -9.03 1.68 -13.54
N ALA A 96 -9.60 2.80 -13.07
CA ALA A 96 -8.87 3.84 -12.36
C ALA A 96 -8.29 3.32 -11.04
N GLY A 97 -9.05 2.53 -10.27
CA GLY A 97 -8.57 1.91 -9.03
C GLY A 97 -7.34 1.02 -9.27
N VAL A 98 -7.40 0.15 -10.29
CA VAL A 98 -6.25 -0.69 -10.68
C VAL A 98 -5.11 0.15 -11.25
N GLY A 99 -5.41 1.13 -12.10
CA GLY A 99 -4.44 2.00 -12.77
C GLY A 99 -3.64 2.85 -11.79
N PHE A 100 -4.30 3.49 -10.83
CA PHE A 100 -3.63 4.20 -9.73
C PHE A 100 -2.85 3.23 -8.82
N GLY A 101 -3.35 2.00 -8.65
CA GLY A 101 -2.60 0.92 -8.01
C GLY A 101 -1.27 0.63 -8.72
N GLN A 102 -1.29 0.42 -10.04
CA GLN A 102 -0.07 0.18 -10.81
C GLN A 102 0.85 1.41 -10.84
N LEU A 103 0.28 2.62 -10.91
CA LEU A 103 1.02 3.87 -10.87
C LEU A 103 1.79 4.01 -9.56
N ARG A 104 1.15 3.73 -8.41
CA ARG A 104 1.81 3.78 -7.09
C ARG A 104 2.99 2.80 -7.04
N ASP A 105 2.82 1.60 -7.58
CA ASP A 105 3.81 0.53 -7.53
C ASP A 105 5.01 0.90 -8.41
N GLY A 106 4.76 1.44 -9.60
CA GLY A 106 5.77 1.95 -10.53
C GLY A 106 6.56 3.14 -9.97
N ILE A 107 5.89 4.12 -9.37
CA ILE A 107 6.54 5.28 -8.72
C ILE A 107 7.43 4.81 -7.56
N PHE A 108 6.90 3.91 -6.72
CA PHE A 108 7.60 3.46 -5.53
C PHE A 108 8.73 2.47 -5.82
N ALA A 109 8.70 1.75 -6.94
CA ALA A 109 9.76 0.80 -7.30
C ALA A 109 11.16 1.44 -7.21
N ARG A 110 11.32 2.68 -7.70
CA ARG A 110 12.59 3.41 -7.61
C ARG A 110 13.00 3.76 -6.18
N VAL A 111 12.02 4.06 -5.31
CA VAL A 111 12.27 4.36 -3.89
C VAL A 111 12.69 3.09 -3.15
N GLY A 112 11.93 2.01 -3.30
CA GLY A 112 12.22 0.72 -2.68
C GLY A 112 13.59 0.18 -3.09
N GLN A 113 13.88 0.10 -4.39
CA GLN A 113 15.17 -0.42 -4.88
C GLN A 113 16.37 0.40 -4.39
N ARG A 114 16.21 1.71 -4.27
CA ARG A 114 17.23 2.58 -3.71
C ARG A 114 17.44 2.29 -2.22
N ALA A 115 16.38 2.17 -1.43
CA ALA A 115 16.45 1.84 -0.01
C ALA A 115 17.18 0.49 0.21
N LEU A 116 16.85 -0.52 -0.60
CA LEU A 116 17.54 -1.82 -0.57
C LEU A 116 19.02 -1.71 -0.91
N ARG A 117 19.36 -0.94 -1.94
CA ARG A 117 20.76 -0.72 -2.31
C ARG A 117 21.54 -0.07 -1.17
N GLN A 118 20.97 0.92 -0.50
CA GLN A 118 21.62 1.59 0.63
C GLN A 118 21.84 0.63 1.80
N LEU A 119 20.80 -0.11 2.19
CA LEU A 119 20.89 -1.09 3.27
C LEU A 119 21.92 -2.18 2.97
N ALA A 120 21.95 -2.69 1.74
CA ALA A 120 22.92 -3.68 1.30
C ALA A 120 24.36 -3.13 1.35
N LEU A 121 24.58 -1.91 0.86
CA LEU A 121 25.90 -1.26 0.87
C LEU A 121 26.40 -0.96 2.27
N GLU A 122 25.53 -0.49 3.17
CA GLU A 122 25.88 -0.22 4.56
C GLU A 122 26.27 -1.52 5.27
N THR A 123 25.48 -2.58 5.09
CA THR A 123 25.77 -3.91 5.63
C THR A 123 27.09 -4.45 5.08
N PHE A 124 27.34 -4.29 3.78
CA PHE A 124 28.57 -4.72 3.12
C PHE A 124 29.80 -3.99 3.67
N ARG A 125 29.73 -2.66 3.82
CA ARG A 125 30.81 -1.84 4.38
C ARG A 125 31.09 -2.19 5.83
N HIS A 126 30.05 -2.36 6.64
CA HIS A 126 30.18 -2.77 8.03
C HIS A 126 30.90 -4.11 8.14
N ILE A 127 30.52 -5.08 7.30
CA ILE A 127 31.17 -6.39 7.28
C ILE A 127 32.64 -6.29 6.86
N HIS A 128 32.99 -5.45 5.88
CA HIS A 128 34.39 -5.25 5.46
C HIS A 128 35.26 -4.57 6.51
N ALA A 129 34.65 -3.82 7.44
CA ALA A 129 35.37 -3.17 8.54
C ALA A 129 35.59 -4.09 9.75
N LEU A 130 35.09 -5.34 9.72
CA LEU A 130 35.30 -6.30 10.80
C LEU A 130 36.72 -6.87 10.79
N SER A 131 37.14 -7.41 11.94
CA SER A 131 38.48 -7.98 12.10
C SER A 131 38.73 -9.16 11.16
N LEU A 132 39.99 -9.38 10.78
CA LEU A 132 40.39 -10.56 10.00
C LEU A 132 39.95 -11.88 10.67
N ARG A 133 39.95 -11.93 12.01
CA ARG A 133 39.42 -13.07 12.79
C ARG A 133 37.95 -13.37 12.47
N TYR A 134 37.12 -12.34 12.31
CA TYR A 134 35.74 -12.51 11.87
C TYR A 134 35.66 -13.12 10.47
N HIS A 135 36.48 -12.64 9.53
CA HIS A 135 36.46 -13.11 8.15
C HIS A 135 36.95 -14.56 8.00
N ILE A 136 37.97 -15.00 8.73
CA ILE A 136 38.49 -16.38 8.63
C ILE A 136 37.59 -17.42 9.30
N THR A 137 36.71 -17.00 10.23
CA THR A 137 35.80 -17.91 10.97
C THR A 137 34.44 -18.07 10.30
N ARG A 138 34.15 -17.31 9.23
CA ARG A 138 32.85 -17.29 8.56
C ARG A 138 32.99 -17.65 7.09
N LYS A 139 32.06 -18.47 6.58
CA LYS A 139 32.00 -18.79 5.14
C LYS A 139 31.46 -17.59 4.35
N THR A 140 32.25 -17.05 3.42
CA THR A 140 31.90 -15.89 2.59
C THR A 140 30.55 -16.05 1.88
N GLY A 141 30.28 -17.22 1.29
CA GLY A 141 29.00 -17.51 0.64
C GLY A 141 27.81 -17.55 1.61
N GLY A 142 28.05 -18.00 2.86
CA GLY A 142 27.04 -17.98 3.92
C GLY A 142 26.67 -16.56 4.33
N LEU A 143 27.68 -15.69 4.51
CA LEU A 143 27.47 -14.27 4.80
C LEU A 143 26.71 -13.55 3.69
N SER A 144 27.12 -13.76 2.42
CA SER A 144 26.42 -13.16 1.27
C SER A 144 24.95 -13.54 1.22
N ARG A 145 24.63 -14.83 1.44
CA ARG A 145 23.24 -15.32 1.47
C ARG A 145 22.44 -14.75 2.63
N ILE A 146 23.05 -14.57 3.80
CA ILE A 146 22.39 -13.94 4.96
C ILE A 146 22.05 -12.48 4.66
N ILE A 147 22.97 -11.73 4.07
CA ILE A 147 22.74 -10.33 3.68
C ILE A 147 21.61 -10.26 2.66
N GLU A 148 21.68 -11.05 1.59
CA GLU A 148 20.67 -11.04 0.53
C GLU A 148 19.28 -11.38 1.07
N ARG A 149 19.17 -12.41 1.92
CA ARG A 149 17.91 -12.78 2.59
C ARG A 149 17.43 -11.68 3.53
N GLY A 150 18.33 -11.06 4.29
CA GLY A 150 18.00 -9.96 5.21
C GLY A 150 17.44 -8.75 4.47
N VAL A 151 18.12 -8.31 3.42
CA VAL A 151 17.70 -7.18 2.59
C VAL A 151 16.36 -7.47 1.90
N LYS A 152 16.18 -8.66 1.30
CA LYS A 152 14.89 -9.06 0.70
C LYS A 152 13.77 -9.17 1.74
N GLY A 153 14.07 -9.65 2.94
CA GLY A 153 13.10 -9.70 4.04
C GLY A 153 12.63 -8.32 4.46
N VAL A 154 13.55 -7.35 4.54
CA VAL A 154 13.21 -5.95 4.82
C VAL A 154 12.39 -5.33 3.67
N ASP A 155 12.74 -5.60 2.41
CA ASP A 155 11.92 -5.15 1.26
C ASP A 155 10.48 -5.63 1.37
N PHE A 156 10.33 -6.94 1.61
CA PHE A 156 9.04 -7.58 1.74
C PHE A 156 8.23 -6.94 2.86
N LEU A 157 8.83 -6.78 4.05
CA LEU A 157 8.16 -6.18 5.20
C LEU A 157 7.66 -4.76 4.89
N LEU A 158 8.50 -3.91 4.30
CA LEU A 158 8.14 -2.53 3.98
C LEU A 158 7.01 -2.48 2.95
N ARG A 159 7.14 -3.25 1.86
CA ARG A 159 6.13 -3.29 0.80
C ARG A 159 4.80 -3.84 1.31
N PHE A 160 4.85 -4.90 2.10
CA PHE A 160 3.66 -5.50 2.69
C PHE A 160 2.95 -4.51 3.63
N LEU A 161 3.70 -3.82 4.49
CA LEU A 161 3.14 -2.80 5.38
C LEU A 161 2.49 -1.66 4.56
N LEU A 162 3.20 -1.12 3.58
CA LEU A 162 2.77 0.06 2.82
C LEU A 162 1.69 -0.22 1.78
N PHE A 163 1.68 -1.42 1.18
CA PHE A 163 0.82 -1.74 0.04
C PHE A 163 -0.23 -2.81 0.31
N SER A 164 -0.19 -3.45 1.48
CA SER A 164 -1.23 -4.38 1.92
C SER A 164 -1.90 -3.86 3.19
N ILE A 165 -1.15 -3.67 4.28
CA ILE A 165 -1.74 -3.31 5.58
C ILE A 165 -2.32 -1.89 5.58
N VAL A 166 -1.55 -0.88 5.19
CA VAL A 166 -2.03 0.51 5.16
C VAL A 166 -3.24 0.70 4.25
N PRO A 167 -3.24 0.20 2.99
CA PRO A 167 -4.40 0.34 2.13
C PRO A 167 -5.61 -0.44 2.63
N LEU A 168 -5.41 -1.60 3.26
CA LEU A 168 -6.50 -2.37 3.86
C LEU A 168 -7.13 -1.58 5.01
N ALA A 169 -6.33 -1.04 5.92
CA ALA A 169 -6.82 -0.23 7.03
C ALA A 169 -7.59 1.01 6.53
N LEU A 170 -7.05 1.69 5.51
CA LEU A 170 -7.72 2.84 4.87
C LEU A 170 -9.06 2.43 4.23
N GLU A 171 -9.08 1.32 3.49
CA GLU A 171 -10.28 0.80 2.85
C GLU A 171 -11.36 0.43 3.87
N LEU A 172 -10.99 -0.29 4.93
CA LEU A 172 -11.90 -0.61 6.03
C LEU A 172 -12.45 0.65 6.71
N ALA A 173 -11.61 1.66 6.97
CA ALA A 173 -12.05 2.91 7.57
C ALA A 173 -13.04 3.66 6.66
N MET A 174 -12.78 3.73 5.36
CA MET A 174 -13.70 4.36 4.41
C MET A 174 -15.03 3.61 4.29
N VAL A 175 -14.99 2.28 4.22
CA VAL A 175 -16.20 1.45 4.18
C VAL A 175 -17.02 1.59 5.47
N ALA A 176 -16.36 1.57 6.63
CA ALA A 176 -17.02 1.80 7.92
C ALA A 176 -17.69 3.18 7.98
N ALA A 177 -16.99 4.23 7.53
CA ALA A 177 -17.57 5.58 7.44
C ALA A 177 -18.79 5.62 6.51
N ILE A 178 -18.72 4.96 5.35
CA ILE A 178 -19.87 4.84 4.44
C ILE A 178 -21.06 4.18 5.12
N PHE A 179 -20.83 3.07 5.84
CA PHE A 179 -21.92 2.37 6.54
C PHE A 179 -22.55 3.26 7.60
N PHE A 180 -21.74 3.96 8.39
CA PHE A 180 -22.21 4.88 9.41
C PHE A 180 -23.05 6.04 8.83
N PHE A 181 -22.59 6.69 7.75
CA PHE A 181 -23.26 7.89 7.21
C PHE A 181 -24.35 7.63 6.18
N VAL A 182 -24.27 6.53 5.42
CA VAL A 182 -25.20 6.23 4.31
C VAL A 182 -26.27 5.24 4.73
N PHE A 183 -25.99 4.38 5.70
CA PHE A 183 -26.87 3.28 6.09
C PHE A 183 -27.38 3.38 7.55
N ASP A 184 -27.06 4.48 8.27
CA ASP A 184 -27.45 4.73 9.67
C ASP A 184 -27.28 3.49 10.58
N VAL A 185 -26.13 2.81 10.44
CA VAL A 185 -25.72 1.69 11.30
C VAL A 185 -25.09 2.18 12.60
#